data_AF-A0AAQ4CQ54-F1
#
_entry.id   AF-A0AAQ4CQ54-F1
#
_cell.length_a   1.000
_cell.length_b   1.000
_cell.length_c   1.000
_cell.angle_alpha   90.00
_cell.angle_beta   90.00
_cell.angle_gamma   90.00
#
_symmetry.space_group_name_H-M   'P 1'
#
loop_
_entity.id
_entity.type
_entity.pdbx_description
1 polymer ?
#
loop_
_entity_poly.entity_id
_entity_poly.type
_entity_poly.pdbx_seq_one_letter_code
_entity_poly.pdbx_strand_id
1 'polypeptide(L)' 'MMVHVHISYRKLEELCEADGEYVLCRDYEDVVEIQPEEVEFDNLDIEDIVGEYFDDIVKIILRKYKHVLMKRING' A
#
# COMPACT_ATOMS: atom_id res chain seq x y z
N MET A 1 12.43 -2.55 6.98
CA MET A 1 11.17 -1.95 7.44
C MET A 1 10.09 -2.92 7.04
N MET A 2 9.37 -3.54 7.98
CA MET A 2 8.29 -4.45 7.64
C MET A 2 7.04 -3.61 7.37
N VAL A 3 6.47 -3.73 6.17
CA VAL A 3 5.29 -2.97 5.75
C VAL A 3 4.19 -3.98 5.44
N HIS A 4 3.05 -3.85 6.11
CA HIS A 4 1.85 -4.59 5.75
C HIS A 4 1.30 -3.99 4.46
N VAL A 5 1.42 -4.73 3.36
CA VAL A 5 0.85 -4.34 2.06
C VAL A 5 -0.44 -5.11 1.81
N HIS A 6 -1.45 -4.42 1.32
CA HIS A 6 -2.67 -5.06 0.84
C HIS A 6 -2.40 -5.62 -0.57
N ILE A 7 -2.33 -6.95 -0.69
CA ILE A 7 -2.14 -7.60 -1.99
C ILE A 7 -3.51 -7.69 -2.67
N SER A 8 -3.63 -7.07 -3.86
CA SER A 8 -4.89 -7.12 -4.62
C SER A 8 -5.28 -8.55 -4.96
N TYR A 9 -6.59 -8.84 -4.85
CA TYR A 9 -7.15 -10.19 -4.97
C TYR A 9 -6.79 -10.89 -6.29
N ARG A 10 -6.47 -10.11 -7.34
CA ARG A 10 -6.15 -10.61 -8.67
C ARG A 10 -4.73 -11.21 -8.77
N LYS A 11 -3.80 -10.78 -7.91
CA LYS A 11 -2.46 -11.39 -7.78
C LYS A 11 -2.47 -12.65 -6.90
N LEU A 12 -3.55 -12.90 -6.15
CA LEU A 12 -3.71 -14.13 -5.36
C LEU A 12 -3.92 -15.37 -6.23
N GLU A 13 -4.52 -15.22 -7.41
CA GLU A 13 -4.73 -16.35 -8.33
C GLU A 13 -3.41 -16.96 -8.84
N GLU A 14 -2.31 -16.20 -8.83
CA GLU A 14 -0.96 -16.70 -9.17
C GLU A 14 -0.25 -17.43 -8.01
N LEU A 15 -0.79 -17.32 -6.78
CA LEU A 15 -0.26 -17.92 -5.55
C LEU A 15 -1.01 -19.19 -5.11
N CYS A 16 -2.04 -19.57 -5.87
CA CYS A 16 -2.84 -20.76 -5.61
C CYS A 16 -2.51 -21.85 -6.64
N GLU A 17 -2.13 -23.03 -6.14
CA GLU A 17 -1.88 -24.19 -6.99
C GLU A 17 -3.13 -25.10 -6.97
N ALA A 18 -3.52 -25.61 -8.13
CA ALA A 18 -4.61 -26.58 -8.22
C ALA A 18 -4.04 -27.99 -7.98
N ASP A 19 -4.53 -28.67 -6.94
CA ASP A 19 -4.19 -30.06 -6.64
C ASP A 19 -5.46 -30.93 -6.71
N GLY A 20 -5.67 -31.58 -7.85
CA GLY A 20 -6.83 -32.44 -8.10
C GLY A 20 -8.15 -31.66 -8.07
N GLU A 21 -9.00 -31.94 -7.07
CA GLU A 21 -10.34 -31.35 -6.91
C GLU A 21 -10.35 -30.09 -6.01
N TYR A 22 -9.19 -29.65 -5.51
CA TYR A 22 -9.10 -28.55 -4.55
C TYR A 22 -8.10 -27.48 -5.03
N VAL A 23 -8.33 -26.23 -4.61
CA VAL A 23 -7.39 -25.12 -4.82
C VAL A 23 -6.66 -24.89 -3.50
N LEU A 24 -5.34 -25.08 -3.50
CA LEU A 24 -4.47 -24.80 -2.36
C LEU A 24 -3.87 -23.41 -2.53
N CYS A 25 -4.38 -22.45 -1.78
CA CYS A 25 -3.75 -21.15 -1.64
C CYS A 25 -2.79 -21.20 -0.45
N ARG A 26 -1.53 -20.76 -0.63
CA ARG A 26 -0.60 -20.63 0.50
C ARG A 26 -1.19 -19.68 1.54
N ASP A 27 -1.05 -20.03 2.82
CA ASP A 27 -1.70 -19.36 3.94
C ASP A 27 -1.58 -17.83 3.85
N TYR A 28 -2.72 -17.16 4.07
CA TYR A 28 -2.96 -15.72 3.97
C TYR A 28 -2.06 -14.83 4.87
N GLU A 29 -1.19 -15.44 5.68
CA GLU A 29 -0.31 -14.78 6.66
C GLU A 29 1.18 -14.82 6.25
N ASP A 30 1.49 -15.05 4.97
CA ASP A 30 2.88 -15.01 4.52
C ASP A 30 3.39 -13.56 4.56
N VAL A 31 4.40 -13.31 5.39
CA VAL A 31 5.06 -11.99 5.51
C VAL A 31 6.04 -11.88 4.36
N VAL A 32 5.60 -11.29 3.26
CA VAL A 32 6.48 -11.05 2.12
C VAL A 32 7.36 -9.84 2.43
N GLU A 33 8.67 -10.08 2.54
CA GLU A 33 9.65 -8.99 2.59
C GLU A 33 9.81 -8.38 1.20
N ILE A 34 9.13 -7.25 0.97
CA ILE A 34 9.23 -6.48 -0.27
C ILE A 34 10.06 -5.24 0.01
N GLN A 35 10.98 -4.92 -0.90
CA GLN A 35 11.74 -3.67 -0.79
C GLN A 35 10.80 -2.49 -1.06
N PRO A 36 10.89 -1.36 -0.32
CA PRO A 36 10.00 -0.21 -0.53
C PRO A 36 9.97 0.28 -1.99
N GLU A 37 11.04 0.07 -2.75
CA GLU A 37 11.19 0.44 -4.15
C GLU A 37 10.39 -0.45 -5.11
N GLU A 38 9.99 -1.65 -4.68
CA GLU A 38 9.23 -2.63 -5.46
C GLU A 38 7.71 -2.49 -5.26
N VAL A 39 7.28 -1.61 -4.34
CA VAL A 39 5.87 -1.34 -4.08
C VAL A 39 5.37 -0.24 -5.02
N GLU A 40 4.49 -0.61 -5.95
CA GLU A 40 3.73 0.33 -6.77
C GLU A 40 2.37 0.58 -6.11
N PHE A 41 2.09 1.84 -5.78
CA PHE A 41 0.78 2.26 -5.25
C PHE A 41 -0.10 2.77 -6.38
N ASP A 42 -1.32 2.27 -6.46
CA ASP A 42 -2.35 2.89 -7.29
C ASP A 42 -3.10 4.01 -6.53
N ASN A 43 -4.03 4.68 -7.21
CA ASN A 43 -4.76 5.79 -6.59
C ASN A 43 -5.67 5.35 -5.44
N LEU A 44 -6.24 4.15 -5.51
CA LEU A 44 -7.09 3.63 -4.43
C LEU A 44 -6.24 3.32 -3.20
N ASP A 45 -5.08 2.72 -3.39
CA ASP A 45 -4.13 2.48 -2.30
C ASP A 45 -3.73 3.78 -1.60
N ILE A 46 -3.48 4.85 -2.39
CA ILE A 46 -3.15 6.16 -1.85
C ILE A 46 -4.33 6.76 -1.09
N GLU A 47 -5.55 6.66 -1.62
CA GLU A 47 -6.77 7.15 -0.95
C GLU A 47 -6.98 6.46 0.39
N ASP A 48 -6.80 5.15 0.46
CA ASP A 48 -6.92 4.37 1.70
C ASP A 48 -5.85 4.77 2.73
N ILE A 49 -4.57 4.87 2.30
CA ILE A 49 -3.48 5.34 3.17
C ILE A 49 -3.76 6.75 3.68
N VAL A 50 -4.20 7.64 2.79
CA VAL A 50 -4.53 9.02 3.18
C VAL A 50 -5.72 9.04 4.13
N GLY A 51 -6.72 8.18 3.96
CA GLY A 51 -7.85 8.06 4.86
C GLY A 51 -7.46 7.59 6.26
N GLU A 52 -6.68 6.50 6.34
CA GLU A 52 -6.26 5.90 7.61
C GLU A 52 -5.28 6.81 8.39
N TYR A 53 -4.34 7.46 7.68
CA TYR A 53 -3.26 8.23 8.29
C TYR A 53 -3.39 9.74 8.08
N PHE A 54 -4.59 10.23 7.76
CA PHE A 54 -4.82 11.61 7.33
C PHE A 54 -4.17 12.65 8.24
N ASP A 55 -4.47 12.58 9.54
CA ASP A 55 -4.00 13.56 10.51
C ASP A 55 -2.48 13.60 10.62
N ASP A 56 -1.83 12.44 10.56
CA ASP A 56 -0.38 12.35 10.66
C ASP A 56 0.31 12.80 9.38
N ILE A 57 -0.27 12.48 8.22
CA ILE A 57 0.17 13.01 6.93
C ILE A 57 0.07 14.54 6.93
N VAL A 58 -1.06 15.12 7.36
CA VAL A 58 -1.24 16.57 7.48
C VAL A 58 -0.21 17.19 8.42
N LYS A 59 0.02 16.62 9.60
CA LYS A 59 1.07 17.09 10.54
C LYS A 59 2.45 17.09 9.89
N ILE A 60 2.81 16.03 9.17
CA ILE A 60 4.09 15.92 8.46
C ILE A 60 4.19 16.99 7.37
N ILE A 61 3.15 17.16 6.56
CA ILE A 61 3.09 18.17 5.50
C ILE A 61 3.28 19.56 6.09
N LEU A 62 2.51 19.93 7.13
CA LEU A 62 2.59 21.24 7.75
C LEU A 62 3.94 21.51 8.43
N ARG A 63 4.61 20.48 8.94
CA ARG A 63 5.91 20.61 9.59
C ARG A 63 7.08 20.70 8.59
N LYS A 64 7.10 19.86 7.55
CA LYS A 64 8.26 19.70 6.66
C LYS A 64 8.05 20.26 5.26
N TYR A 65 6.83 20.13 4.73
CA TYR A 65 6.51 20.42 3.32
C TYR A 65 5.58 21.60 3.12
N LYS A 66 5.31 22.39 4.18
CA LYS A 66 4.41 23.56 4.13
C LYS A 66 4.75 24.51 3.00
N HIS A 67 6.04 24.76 2.76
CA HIS A 67 6.47 25.65 1.68
C HIS A 67 6.10 25.10 0.28
N VAL A 68 6.16 23.77 0.08
CA VAL A 68 5.72 23.12 -1.17
C VAL A 68 4.21 23.23 -1.31
N LEU A 69 3.47 22.93 -0.24
CA LEU A 69 2.02 23.03 -0.21
C LEU A 69 1.55 24.45 -0.55
N MET A 70 2.12 25.47 0.11
CA MET A 70 1.76 26.87 -0.13
C MET A 70 2.08 27.32 -1.56
N LYS A 71 3.17 26.83 -2.17
CA LYS A 71 3.46 27.12 -3.58
C LYS A 71 2.43 26.52 -4.53
N ARG A 72 1.91 25.32 -4.24
CA ARG A 72 0.88 24.67 -5.06
C ARG A 72 -0.52 25.26 -4.85
N ILE A 73 -0.80 25.86 -3.70
CA ILE A 73 -2.08 26.51 -3.40
C ILE A 73 -2.12 27.95 -3.94
N ASN A 74 -1.00 28.67 -3.89
CA ASN A 74 -0.93 30.09 -4.27
C ASN A 74 -0.41 30.34 -5.70
N GLY A 75 -0.03 29.28 -6.42
CA GLY A 75 0.36 29.33 -7.84
C GLY A 75 -0.75 28.79 -8.71
#